data_AF-I1BZ74-F1
#
_entry.id   AF-I1BZ74-F1
#
_cell.length_a   1.000
_cell.length_b   1.000
_cell.length_c   1.000
_cell.angle_alpha   90.00
_cell.angle_beta   90.00
_cell.angle_gamma   90.00
#
_symmetry.space_group_name_H-M   'P 1'
#
loop_
_entity.id
_entity.type
_entity.pdbx_description
1 polymer ?
#
loop_
_entity_poly.entity_id
_entity_poly.type
_entity_poly.pdbx_seq_one_letter_code
_entity_poly.pdbx_strand_id
1 'polypeptide(L)'
;MAIIDLDEIEEIRQKSPFAHLKIQDDIELYKKTERYTCSACNKRMKYFCYHCFQVLGMDRSQVPFVKLPAPIDIIKHEYELDGKTTALHARVIAPEDVNIYNWKEMPQYEQPERILMLFPGSDAKKLSEIPRECFDRLIVIDGTWKQAKIMVRDTPLLSKVQKVTIEPHLTFFWRYQNLSVNYLSTIEAIYYLYVEYTQAYEEKGYNGQYDNLLFYYKHLYDLIQYSYRKGEHKDRRFCWRHKANYIKDE
;
A
#
# COMPACT_ATOMS: atom_id res chain seq x y z
N MET A 1 -16.89 -10.09 -22.12
CA MET A 1 -15.70 -9.85 -21.29
C MET A 1 -14.78 -11.04 -21.46
N ALA A 2 -13.50 -10.82 -21.74
CA ALA A 2 -12.55 -11.93 -21.85
C ALA A 2 -12.43 -12.62 -20.49
N ILE A 3 -12.59 -13.94 -20.50
CA ILE A 3 -12.25 -14.79 -19.35
C ILE A 3 -10.74 -14.64 -19.16
N ILE A 4 -10.30 -14.37 -17.92
CA ILE A 4 -8.86 -14.32 -17.61
C ILE A 4 -8.34 -15.75 -17.68
N ASP A 5 -7.29 -15.95 -18.47
CA ASP A 5 -6.58 -17.22 -18.55
C ASP A 5 -5.74 -17.41 -17.28
N LEU A 6 -6.13 -18.37 -16.43
CA LEU A 6 -5.49 -18.58 -15.14
C LEU A 6 -4.10 -19.24 -15.28
N ASP A 7 -3.85 -19.98 -16.36
CA ASP A 7 -2.55 -20.62 -16.59
C ASP A 7 -1.50 -19.54 -16.94
N GLU A 8 -1.88 -18.55 -17.73
CA GLU A 8 -1.01 -17.39 -18.01
C GLU A 8 -0.78 -16.51 -16.77
N ILE A 9 -1.80 -16.37 -15.91
CA ILE A 9 -1.63 -15.68 -14.62
C ILE A 9 -0.59 -16.41 -13.75
N GLU A 10 -0.61 -17.73 -13.73
CA GLU A 10 0.36 -18.51 -12.97
C GLU A 10 1.78 -18.34 -13.51
N GLU A 11 1.97 -18.28 -14.83
CA GLU A 11 3.27 -17.98 -15.43
C GLU A 11 3.77 -16.57 -15.05
N ILE A 12 2.87 -15.58 -15.04
CA ILE A 12 3.19 -14.20 -14.60
C ILE A 12 3.59 -14.19 -13.12
N ARG A 13 2.85 -14.91 -12.26
CA ARG A 13 3.12 -15.01 -10.83
C ARG A 13 4.50 -15.58 -10.54
N GLN A 14 4.92 -16.63 -11.26
CA GLN A 14 6.25 -17.23 -11.12
C GLN A 14 7.39 -16.24 -11.42
N LYS A 15 7.17 -15.33 -12.39
CA LYS A 15 8.12 -14.27 -12.77
C LYS A 15 7.91 -12.97 -11.99
N SER A 16 6.90 -12.90 -11.12
CA SER A 16 6.52 -11.70 -10.38
C SER A 16 7.63 -11.31 -9.39
N PRO A 17 7.93 -10.02 -9.19
CA PRO A 17 8.89 -9.58 -8.17
C PRO A 17 8.45 -9.98 -6.75
N PHE A 18 7.19 -10.35 -6.56
CA PHE A 18 6.61 -10.77 -5.27
C PHE A 18 6.62 -12.29 -5.06
N ALA A 19 7.14 -13.09 -6.01
CA ALA A 19 7.07 -14.55 -5.96
C ALA A 19 7.75 -15.19 -4.73
N HIS A 20 8.69 -14.47 -4.11
CA HIS A 20 9.40 -14.91 -2.90
C HIS A 20 8.68 -14.56 -1.59
N LEU A 21 7.59 -13.78 -1.66
CA LEU A 21 6.80 -13.35 -0.50
C LEU A 21 5.70 -14.37 -0.19
N LYS A 22 5.39 -14.55 1.10
CA LYS A 22 4.34 -15.44 1.61
C LYS A 22 2.96 -14.78 1.55
N ILE A 23 2.55 -14.38 0.35
CA ILE A 23 1.24 -13.79 0.09
C ILE A 23 0.21 -14.90 -0.14
N GLN A 24 -0.95 -14.80 0.49
CA GLN A 24 -2.09 -15.71 0.27
C GLN A 24 -2.50 -15.70 -1.21
N ASP A 25 -2.93 -16.86 -1.72
CA ASP A 25 -3.38 -16.98 -3.10
C ASP A 25 -4.59 -16.05 -3.39
N ASP A 26 -4.47 -15.30 -4.49
CA ASP A 26 -5.43 -14.30 -4.94
C ASP A 26 -6.27 -14.76 -6.15
N ILE A 27 -6.34 -16.07 -6.44
CA ILE A 27 -6.97 -16.60 -7.67
C ILE A 27 -8.44 -16.19 -7.80
N GLU A 28 -9.15 -16.09 -6.68
CA GLU A 28 -10.54 -15.68 -6.62
C GLU A 28 -10.75 -14.26 -7.13
N LEU A 29 -9.77 -13.36 -6.97
CA LEU A 29 -9.87 -11.99 -7.49
C LEU A 29 -9.89 -11.96 -9.03
N TYR A 30 -9.19 -12.88 -9.71
CA TYR A 30 -9.19 -12.96 -11.17
C TYR A 30 -10.53 -13.46 -11.73
N LYS A 31 -11.28 -14.25 -10.96
CA LYS A 31 -12.63 -14.69 -11.33
C LYS A 31 -13.65 -13.54 -11.31
N LYS A 32 -13.32 -12.40 -10.68
CA LYS A 32 -14.21 -11.24 -10.59
C LYS A 32 -14.08 -10.37 -11.83
N THR A 33 -15.16 -10.30 -12.59
CA THR A 33 -15.25 -9.53 -13.84
C THR A 33 -16.09 -8.26 -13.66
N GLU A 34 -17.08 -8.28 -12.79
CA GLU A 34 -18.03 -7.19 -12.62
C GLU A 34 -17.76 -6.30 -11.39
N ARG A 35 -18.55 -5.21 -11.27
CA ARG A 35 -18.58 -4.36 -10.07
C ARG A 35 -19.77 -4.72 -9.20
N TYR A 36 -19.51 -4.90 -7.92
CA TYR A 36 -20.46 -5.26 -6.88
C TYR A 36 -20.89 -4.04 -6.07
N THR A 37 -22.15 -4.05 -5.60
CA THR A 37 -22.71 -2.99 -4.76
C THR A 37 -22.35 -3.23 -3.29
N CYS A 38 -21.76 -2.23 -2.64
CA CYS A 38 -21.53 -2.26 -1.19
C CYS A 38 -22.86 -2.10 -0.45
N SER A 39 -23.17 -3.02 0.46
CA SER A 39 -24.42 -3.00 1.25
C SER A 39 -24.52 -1.82 2.22
N ALA A 40 -23.40 -1.24 2.63
CA ALA A 40 -23.38 -0.12 3.57
C ALA A 40 -23.57 1.26 2.91
N CYS A 41 -23.00 1.50 1.72
CA CYS A 41 -23.06 2.82 1.05
C CYS A 41 -23.65 2.81 -0.37
N ASN A 42 -24.11 1.65 -0.87
CA ASN A 42 -24.70 1.47 -2.21
C ASN A 42 -23.78 1.82 -3.41
N LYS A 43 -22.50 2.11 -3.16
CA LYS A 43 -21.52 2.37 -4.23
C LYS A 43 -21.02 1.07 -4.84
N ARG A 44 -20.69 1.12 -6.13
CA ARG A 44 -20.23 -0.03 -6.92
C ARG A 44 -18.72 -0.05 -7.11
N MET A 45 -18.05 -1.05 -6.56
CA MET A 45 -16.60 -1.26 -6.69
C MET A 45 -16.30 -2.72 -7.07
N LYS A 46 -15.05 -3.00 -7.49
CA LYS A 46 -14.69 -4.34 -7.99
C LYS A 46 -14.31 -5.33 -6.88
N TYR A 47 -13.36 -4.98 -6.01
CA TYR A 47 -12.80 -5.92 -5.03
C TYR A 47 -13.15 -5.59 -3.58
N PHE A 48 -13.21 -4.29 -3.26
CA PHE A 48 -13.56 -3.79 -1.94
C PHE A 48 -14.14 -2.38 -2.06
N CYS A 49 -14.91 -1.97 -1.06
CA CYS A 49 -15.49 -0.64 -1.01
C CYS A 49 -14.45 0.38 -0.55
N TYR A 50 -14.27 1.48 -1.30
CA TYR A 50 -13.28 2.50 -0.96
C TYR A 50 -13.66 3.40 0.22
N HIS A 51 -14.90 3.30 0.71
CA HIS A 51 -15.40 4.11 1.83
C HIS A 51 -15.70 3.28 3.07
N CYS A 52 -16.35 2.13 2.89
CA CYS A 52 -16.71 1.23 3.99
C CYS A 52 -15.64 0.18 4.26
N PHE A 53 -14.64 0.06 3.38
CA PHE A 53 -13.52 -0.91 3.46
C PHE A 53 -13.97 -2.37 3.54
N GLN A 54 -15.21 -2.66 3.13
CA GLN A 54 -15.75 -4.00 3.05
C GLN A 54 -15.25 -4.71 1.79
N VAL A 55 -14.88 -5.98 1.94
CA VAL A 55 -14.62 -6.88 0.80
C VAL A 55 -15.91 -7.05 -0.01
N LEU A 56 -15.80 -7.04 -1.33
CA LEU A 56 -16.93 -7.15 -2.26
C LEU A 56 -16.69 -8.27 -3.28
N GLY A 57 -17.77 -8.97 -3.65
CA GLY A 57 -17.72 -10.01 -4.68
C GLY A 57 -17.13 -11.36 -4.22
N MET A 58 -16.71 -11.47 -2.97
CA MET A 58 -16.20 -12.70 -2.36
C MET A 58 -16.39 -12.66 -0.84
N ASP A 59 -16.25 -13.83 -0.20
CA ASP A 59 -16.33 -13.93 1.25
C ASP A 59 -15.12 -13.29 1.93
N ARG A 60 -15.31 -12.66 3.10
CA ARG A 60 -14.22 -12.01 3.83
C ARG A 60 -13.12 -13.00 4.24
N SER A 61 -13.46 -14.26 4.52
CA SER A 61 -12.51 -15.32 4.86
C SER A 61 -11.53 -15.66 3.73
N GLN A 62 -11.87 -15.30 2.49
CA GLN A 62 -11.00 -15.51 1.32
C GLN A 62 -9.99 -14.37 1.12
N VAL A 63 -10.00 -13.35 1.96
CA VAL A 63 -9.05 -12.22 1.95
C VAL A 63 -8.25 -12.26 3.25
N PRO A 64 -6.91 -12.17 3.20
CA PRO A 64 -6.10 -12.31 4.40
C PRO A 64 -6.37 -11.20 5.44
N PHE A 65 -6.03 -11.52 6.68
CA PHE A 65 -5.96 -10.57 7.78
C PHE A 65 -4.51 -10.44 8.24
N VAL A 66 -4.06 -9.21 8.49
CA VAL A 66 -2.74 -8.94 9.06
C VAL A 66 -2.94 -8.18 10.37
N LYS A 67 -2.31 -8.69 11.44
CA LYS A 67 -2.19 -7.98 12.71
C LYS A 67 -0.90 -7.16 12.69
N LEU A 68 -1.00 -5.88 13.04
CA LEU A 68 0.17 -5.00 13.08
C LEU A 68 0.66 -4.82 14.53
N PRO A 69 1.98 -4.76 14.77
CA PRO A 69 2.56 -4.66 16.11
C PRO A 69 2.44 -3.27 16.75
N ALA A 70 2.08 -2.26 15.93
CA ALA A 70 1.67 -0.94 16.37
C ALA A 70 0.62 -0.42 15.36
N PRO A 71 -0.47 0.23 15.81
CA PRO A 71 -1.46 0.81 14.90
C PRO A 71 -0.87 1.93 14.05
N ILE A 72 -1.42 2.10 12.85
CA ILE A 72 -1.03 3.12 11.89
C ILE A 72 -2.22 3.94 11.41
N ASP A 73 -2.07 5.26 11.46
CA ASP A 73 -3.04 6.20 10.92
C ASP A 73 -2.54 6.74 9.58
N ILE A 74 -3.31 6.53 8.53
CA ILE A 74 -3.07 7.07 7.20
C ILE A 74 -3.76 8.43 7.13
N ILE A 75 -2.98 9.50 6.97
CA ILE A 75 -3.51 10.85 6.76
C ILE A 75 -3.51 11.12 5.27
N LYS A 76 -4.70 11.12 4.67
CA LYS A 76 -4.93 11.19 3.24
C LYS A 76 -5.27 12.62 2.80
N HIS A 77 -4.59 13.11 1.77
CA HIS A 77 -4.92 14.38 1.14
C HIS A 77 -6.29 14.31 0.45
N GLU A 78 -7.12 15.36 0.53
CA GLU A 78 -8.52 15.37 0.04
C GLU A 78 -8.62 15.15 -1.47
N TYR A 79 -7.64 15.66 -2.22
CA TYR A 79 -7.56 15.51 -3.68
C TYR A 79 -6.95 14.18 -4.16
N GLU A 80 -6.48 13.32 -3.25
CA GLU A 80 -6.05 11.98 -3.64
C GLU A 80 -7.29 11.14 -3.96
N LEU A 81 -7.33 10.56 -5.16
CA LEU A 81 -8.51 9.83 -5.63
C LEU A 81 -8.56 8.44 -4.99
N ASP A 82 -9.71 8.06 -4.44
CA ASP A 82 -9.87 6.78 -3.74
C ASP A 82 -9.59 5.55 -4.62
N GLY A 83 -10.00 5.59 -5.90
CA GLY A 83 -9.68 4.52 -6.86
C GLY A 83 -8.21 4.52 -7.32
N LYS A 84 -7.41 5.45 -6.81
CA LYS A 84 -6.00 5.60 -7.14
C LYS A 84 -5.05 5.30 -5.99
N THR A 85 -5.43 5.57 -4.76
CA THR A 85 -4.57 5.30 -3.61
C THR A 85 -4.44 3.79 -3.35
N THR A 86 -3.21 3.36 -3.04
CA THR A 86 -2.94 1.99 -2.56
C THR A 86 -3.08 1.88 -1.05
N ALA A 87 -3.21 3.00 -0.33
CA ALA A 87 -3.33 3.04 1.12
C ALA A 87 -4.59 2.30 1.63
N LEU A 88 -5.65 2.28 0.81
CA LEU A 88 -6.88 1.53 1.13
C LEU A 88 -6.63 0.03 1.29
N HIS A 89 -5.60 -0.53 0.65
CA HIS A 89 -5.26 -1.94 0.80
C HIS A 89 -4.94 -2.26 2.26
N ALA A 90 -4.14 -1.43 2.93
CA ALA A 90 -3.79 -1.61 4.34
C ALA A 90 -5.04 -1.65 5.23
N ARG A 91 -6.00 -0.74 4.99
CA ARG A 91 -7.25 -0.68 5.77
C ARG A 91 -8.14 -1.90 5.60
N VAL A 92 -8.19 -2.48 4.39
CA VAL A 92 -8.96 -3.70 4.14
C VAL A 92 -8.27 -4.93 4.75
N ILE A 93 -6.95 -5.00 4.68
CA ILE A 93 -6.17 -6.16 5.15
C ILE A 93 -5.98 -6.17 6.67
N ALA A 94 -5.77 -5.01 7.30
CA ALA A 94 -5.54 -4.85 8.73
C ALA A 94 -6.58 -3.89 9.37
N PRO A 95 -7.88 -4.25 9.36
CA PRO A 95 -8.96 -3.36 9.78
C PRO A 95 -9.02 -3.09 11.29
N GLU A 96 -8.20 -3.74 12.10
CA GLU A 96 -8.11 -3.44 13.54
C GLU A 96 -7.04 -2.40 13.85
N ASP A 97 -6.00 -2.33 13.03
CA ASP A 97 -4.79 -1.57 13.35
C ASP A 97 -4.55 -0.40 12.39
N VAL A 98 -5.30 -0.32 11.29
CA VAL A 98 -5.16 0.75 10.28
C VAL A 98 -6.37 1.65 10.31
N ASN A 99 -6.18 2.96 10.49
CA ASN A 99 -7.22 3.96 10.24
C ASN A 99 -6.86 4.85 9.06
N ILE A 100 -7.87 5.42 8.41
CA ILE A 100 -7.69 6.39 7.33
C ILE A 100 -8.50 7.63 7.66
N TYR A 101 -7.85 8.78 7.64
CA TYR A 101 -8.46 10.08 7.87
C TYR A 101 -8.17 11.00 6.69
N ASN A 102 -9.17 11.79 6.30
CA ASN A 102 -8.87 12.95 5.46
C ASN A 102 -8.03 13.93 6.27
N TRP A 103 -7.11 14.62 5.61
CA TRP A 103 -6.16 15.51 6.26
C TRP A 103 -6.83 16.55 7.17
N LYS A 104 -7.89 17.21 6.71
CA LYS A 104 -8.66 18.19 7.50
C LYS A 104 -9.41 17.60 8.69
N GLU A 105 -9.64 16.29 8.69
CA GLU A 105 -10.40 15.54 9.69
C GLU A 105 -9.50 14.64 10.54
N MET A 106 -8.17 14.84 10.48
CA MET A 106 -7.24 14.01 11.21
C MET A 106 -7.41 14.15 12.74
N PRO A 107 -7.15 13.07 13.51
CA PRO A 107 -7.23 13.11 14.96
C PRO A 107 -6.30 14.18 15.55
N GLN A 108 -6.76 14.80 16.63
CA GLN A 108 -5.88 15.58 17.49
C GLN A 108 -5.24 14.61 18.48
N TYR A 109 -3.94 14.39 18.32
CA TYR A 109 -3.19 13.49 19.19
C TYR A 109 -2.80 14.22 20.48
N GLU A 110 -3.20 13.68 21.63
CA GLU A 110 -2.88 14.25 22.94
C GLU A 110 -1.38 14.16 23.25
N GLN A 111 -0.73 13.07 22.82
CA GLN A 111 0.69 12.77 23.07
C GLN A 111 1.45 12.61 21.73
N PRO A 112 1.64 13.68 20.96
CA PRO A 112 2.31 13.62 19.66
C PRO A 112 3.76 13.11 19.73
N GLU A 113 4.42 13.25 20.87
CA GLU A 113 5.76 12.72 21.14
C GLU A 113 5.83 11.18 21.15
N ARG A 114 4.69 10.50 21.33
CA ARG A 114 4.57 9.03 21.30
C ARG A 114 4.20 8.50 19.90
N ILE A 115 4.30 9.35 18.89
CA ILE A 115 3.92 9.02 17.52
C ILE A 115 5.16 9.10 16.64
N LEU A 116 5.28 8.15 15.70
CA LEU A 116 6.27 8.21 14.63
C LEU A 116 5.58 8.46 13.29
N MET A 117 6.11 9.34 12.47
CA MET A 117 5.59 9.60 11.12
C MET A 117 6.60 9.16 10.07
N LEU A 118 6.21 8.25 9.18
CA LEU A 118 7.01 7.89 8.02
C LEU A 118 7.06 9.07 7.05
N PHE A 119 8.16 9.81 7.11
CA PHE A 119 8.40 10.97 6.26
C PHE A 119 9.90 11.27 6.18
N PRO A 120 10.53 11.08 5.01
CA PRO A 120 11.97 11.29 4.88
C PRO A 120 12.32 12.77 5.06
N GLY A 121 13.41 13.03 5.78
CA GLY A 121 13.90 14.38 6.09
C GLY A 121 15.24 14.32 6.82
N SER A 122 15.92 15.46 6.94
CA SER A 122 17.21 15.54 7.65
C SER A 122 17.12 15.22 9.15
N ASP A 123 15.92 15.33 9.72
CA ASP A 123 15.59 15.02 11.11
C ASP A 123 14.93 13.65 11.30
N ALA A 124 14.79 12.87 10.22
CA ALA A 124 14.22 11.53 10.27
C ALA A 124 15.24 10.51 10.79
N LYS A 125 14.80 9.64 11.70
CA LYS A 125 15.60 8.56 12.27
C LYS A 125 15.20 7.19 11.70
N LYS A 126 16.10 6.22 11.74
CA LYS A 126 15.74 4.81 11.56
C LYS A 126 15.01 4.31 12.80
N LEU A 127 14.17 3.29 12.63
CA LEU A 127 13.48 2.67 13.77
C LEU A 127 14.49 2.09 14.79
N SER A 128 15.60 1.52 14.34
CA SER A 128 16.65 1.00 15.23
C SER A 128 17.30 2.05 16.15
N GLU A 129 17.08 3.34 15.90
CA GLU A 129 17.60 4.45 16.71
C GLU A 129 16.59 4.95 17.75
N ILE A 130 15.39 4.38 17.79
CA ILE A 130 14.28 4.82 18.67
C ILE A 130 13.92 3.65 19.60
N PRO A 131 13.93 3.82 20.93
CA PRO A 131 13.47 2.77 21.83
C PRO A 131 12.00 2.43 21.60
N ARG A 132 11.66 1.14 21.60
CA ARG A 132 10.32 0.65 21.26
C ARG A 132 9.23 1.27 22.14
N GLU A 133 9.50 1.45 23.41
CA GLU A 133 8.60 1.99 24.44
C GLU A 133 8.27 3.49 24.26
N CYS A 134 9.06 4.21 23.46
CA CYS A 134 8.88 5.64 23.24
C CYS A 134 7.66 5.98 22.38
N PHE A 135 7.07 5.01 21.68
CA PHE A 135 5.94 5.24 20.80
C PHE A 135 4.90 4.12 20.87
N ASP A 136 3.67 4.43 20.49
CA ASP A 136 2.59 3.43 20.39
C ASP A 136 1.78 3.55 19.10
N ARG A 137 2.11 4.51 18.23
CA ARG A 137 1.38 4.78 17.00
C ARG A 137 2.28 5.25 15.88
N LEU A 138 1.94 4.82 14.67
CA LEU A 138 2.59 5.23 13.43
C LEU A 138 1.66 6.12 12.61
N ILE A 139 2.23 7.02 11.82
CA ILE A 139 1.52 7.82 10.82
C ILE A 139 2.18 7.64 9.47
N VAL A 140 1.36 7.52 8.43
CA VAL A 140 1.79 7.65 7.03
C VAL A 140 1.00 8.77 6.36
N ILE A 141 1.65 9.52 5.48
CA ILE A 141 1.00 10.56 4.67
C ILE A 141 0.67 10.00 3.29
N ASP A 142 -0.61 10.00 2.92
CA ASP A 142 -1.10 9.52 1.62
C ASP A 142 -1.45 10.68 0.69
N GLY A 143 -0.73 10.75 -0.44
CA GLY A 143 -0.90 11.76 -1.47
C GLY A 143 0.36 11.86 -2.32
N THR A 144 0.33 12.70 -3.36
CA THR A 144 1.53 13.03 -4.13
C THR A 144 2.59 13.67 -3.23
N TRP A 145 3.87 13.56 -3.61
CA TRP A 145 4.97 14.15 -2.83
C TRP A 145 4.85 15.65 -2.59
N LYS A 146 4.25 16.39 -3.55
CA LYS A 146 3.95 17.81 -3.37
C LYS A 146 2.89 18.02 -2.29
N GLN A 147 1.82 17.23 -2.32
CA GLN A 147 0.76 17.26 -1.31
C GLN A 147 1.30 16.87 0.07
N ALA A 148 2.05 15.77 0.18
CA ALA A 148 2.60 15.31 1.45
C ALA A 148 3.50 16.36 2.12
N LYS A 149 4.35 17.06 1.34
CA LYS A 149 5.16 18.19 1.85
C LYS A 149 4.31 19.34 2.35
N ILE A 150 3.23 19.69 1.65
CA ILE A 150 2.28 20.73 2.09
C ILE A 150 1.60 20.30 3.39
N MET A 151 1.12 19.06 3.47
CA MET A 151 0.44 18.53 4.65
C MET A 151 1.31 18.61 5.90
N VAL A 152 2.55 18.12 5.81
CA VAL A 152 3.48 18.15 6.95
C VAL A 152 3.86 19.57 7.35
N ARG A 153 4.07 20.47 6.38
CA ARG A 153 4.42 21.87 6.65
C ARG A 153 3.26 22.65 7.29
N ASP A 154 2.05 22.45 6.79
CA ASP A 154 0.88 23.28 7.15
C ASP A 154 0.09 22.70 8.34
N THR A 155 0.57 21.61 8.95
CA THR A 155 -0.06 20.99 10.13
C THR A 155 0.83 21.14 11.36
N PRO A 156 0.55 22.10 12.27
CA PRO A 156 1.37 22.34 13.46
C PRO A 156 1.51 21.14 14.40
N LEU A 157 0.57 20.20 14.37
CA LEU A 157 0.66 18.96 15.15
C LEU A 157 1.76 18.02 14.60
N LEU A 158 1.87 17.89 13.28
CA LEU A 158 2.83 16.99 12.64
C LEU A 158 4.29 17.45 12.80
N SER A 159 4.53 18.73 13.09
CA SER A 159 5.88 19.22 13.40
C SER A 159 6.39 18.77 14.78
N LYS A 160 5.51 18.26 15.65
CA LYS A 160 5.85 17.72 16.97
C LYS A 160 6.12 16.21 16.96
N VAL A 161 5.83 15.54 15.85
CA VAL A 161 5.93 14.09 15.70
C VAL A 161 7.34 13.72 15.23
N GLN A 162 7.95 12.69 15.83
CA GLN A 162 9.26 12.20 15.39
C GLN A 162 9.12 11.57 14.00
N LYS A 163 9.88 12.07 13.04
CA LYS A 163 9.93 11.49 11.70
C LYS A 163 10.78 10.24 11.67
N VAL A 164 10.36 9.26 10.91
CA VAL A 164 11.16 8.07 10.60
C VAL A 164 11.35 7.91 9.10
N THR A 165 12.47 7.29 8.75
CA THR A 165 12.78 6.89 7.38
C THR A 165 13.01 5.38 7.33
N ILE A 166 12.75 4.81 6.17
CA ILE A 166 13.08 3.43 5.81
C ILE A 166 14.21 3.43 4.79
N GLU A 167 14.86 2.29 4.60
CA GLU A 167 15.86 2.09 3.56
C GLU A 167 15.26 2.31 2.16
N PRO A 168 16.06 2.77 1.18
CA PRO A 168 15.58 2.90 -0.19
C PRO A 168 15.28 1.52 -0.79
N HIS A 169 14.03 1.32 -1.21
CA HIS A 169 13.60 0.11 -1.90
C HIS A 169 13.12 0.43 -3.32
N LEU A 170 13.37 -0.49 -4.25
CA LEU A 170 12.84 -0.38 -5.60
C LEU A 170 11.32 -0.50 -5.57
N THR A 171 10.65 0.50 -6.13
CA THR A 171 9.20 0.49 -6.33
C THR A 171 8.80 -0.38 -7.52
N PHE A 172 7.66 -1.05 -7.39
CA PHE A 172 6.97 -1.75 -8.48
C PHE A 172 5.66 -1.07 -8.87
N PHE A 173 5.50 0.20 -8.47
CA PHE A 173 4.29 0.96 -8.74
C PHE A 173 4.11 1.20 -10.24
N TRP A 174 2.96 0.79 -10.75
CA TRP A 174 2.66 0.71 -12.18
C TRP A 174 2.18 2.02 -12.81
N ARG A 175 2.03 3.06 -12.02
CA ARG A 175 1.59 4.37 -12.51
C ARG A 175 2.77 5.31 -12.61
N TYR A 176 2.69 6.20 -13.59
CA TYR A 176 3.67 7.24 -13.81
C TYR A 176 3.98 8.03 -12.53
N GLN A 177 5.28 8.19 -12.26
CA GLN A 177 5.83 9.11 -11.29
C GLN A 177 7.05 9.80 -11.92
N ASN A 178 7.13 11.13 -11.80
CA ASN A 178 8.32 11.88 -12.24
C ASN A 178 9.37 11.96 -11.12
N LEU A 179 9.69 10.81 -10.52
CA LEU A 179 10.52 10.69 -9.32
C LEU A 179 11.46 9.49 -9.47
N SER A 180 12.38 9.30 -8.52
CA SER A 180 13.35 8.20 -8.63
C SER A 180 12.69 6.83 -8.46
N VAL A 181 13.38 5.76 -8.86
CA VAL A 181 12.90 4.37 -8.73
C VAL A 181 12.72 3.90 -7.27
N ASN A 182 13.06 4.74 -6.29
CA ASN A 182 12.93 4.44 -4.87
C ASN A 182 11.69 5.09 -4.23
N TYR A 183 10.81 5.69 -5.05
CA TYR A 183 9.61 6.36 -4.59
C TYR A 183 8.45 5.35 -4.49
N LEU A 184 8.37 4.73 -3.32
CA LEU A 184 7.37 3.71 -3.00
C LEU A 184 5.93 4.25 -3.09
N SER A 185 4.99 3.39 -3.47
CA SER A 185 3.58 3.67 -3.19
C SER A 185 3.30 3.58 -1.69
N THR A 186 2.17 4.14 -1.23
CA THR A 186 1.83 4.16 0.19
C THR A 186 1.80 2.77 0.82
N ILE A 187 1.23 1.77 0.14
CA ILE A 187 1.20 0.40 0.67
C ILE A 187 2.59 -0.26 0.74
N GLU A 188 3.47 0.00 -0.23
CA GLU A 188 4.84 -0.49 -0.20
C GLU A 188 5.61 0.16 0.97
N ALA A 189 5.43 1.47 1.17
CA ALA A 189 6.04 2.20 2.28
C ALA A 189 5.58 1.66 3.65
N ILE A 190 4.27 1.37 3.80
CA ILE A 190 3.73 0.72 5.00
C ILE A 190 4.33 -0.69 5.18
N TYR A 191 4.39 -1.48 4.12
CA TYR A 191 4.97 -2.83 4.16
C TYR A 191 6.42 -2.80 4.66
N TYR A 192 7.28 -2.01 4.03
CA TYR A 192 8.69 -1.93 4.43
C TYR A 192 8.88 -1.31 5.81
N LEU A 193 8.03 -0.35 6.23
CA LEU A 193 8.04 0.17 7.60
C LEU A 193 7.84 -0.95 8.63
N TYR A 194 6.92 -1.88 8.40
CA TYR A 194 6.70 -3.00 9.31
C TYR A 194 7.77 -4.09 9.20
N VAL A 195 8.36 -4.31 8.01
CA VAL A 195 9.55 -5.18 7.86
C VAL A 195 10.69 -4.65 8.74
N GLU A 196 11.01 -3.36 8.63
CA GLU A 196 12.06 -2.73 9.44
C GLU A 196 11.69 -2.65 10.92
N TYR A 197 10.40 -2.48 11.25
CA TYR A 197 9.94 -2.54 12.63
C TYR A 197 10.30 -3.88 13.28
N THR A 198 9.96 -4.99 12.62
CA THR A 198 10.28 -6.32 13.16
C THR A 198 11.78 -6.54 13.24
N GLN A 199 12.56 -6.05 12.27
CA GLN A 199 14.03 -6.11 12.34
C GLN A 199 14.61 -5.31 13.51
N ALA A 200 13.99 -4.17 13.85
CA ALA A 200 14.45 -3.31 14.93
C ALA A 200 14.04 -3.82 16.33
N TYR A 201 12.87 -4.45 16.47
CA TYR A 201 12.24 -4.67 17.77
C TYR A 201 11.85 -6.11 18.09
N GLU A 202 11.86 -7.04 17.13
CA GLU A 202 11.44 -8.42 17.36
C GLU A 202 12.60 -9.41 17.22
N GLU A 203 12.84 -10.18 18.28
CA GLU A 203 13.95 -11.16 18.34
C GLU A 203 13.87 -12.25 17.26
N LYS A 204 12.65 -12.63 16.86
CA LYS A 204 12.42 -13.69 15.86
C LYS A 204 12.75 -13.27 14.44
N GLY A 205 12.95 -11.97 14.21
CA GLY A 205 13.17 -11.39 12.89
C GLY A 205 11.96 -11.51 11.97
N TYR A 206 12.09 -10.99 10.75
CA TYR A 206 11.02 -10.98 9.76
C TYR A 206 10.83 -12.36 9.11
N ASN A 207 9.61 -12.89 9.16
CA ASN A 207 9.28 -14.20 8.56
C ASN A 207 8.08 -14.15 7.59
N GLY A 208 7.77 -12.99 7.03
CA GLY A 208 6.67 -12.82 6.08
C GLY A 208 5.32 -12.47 6.72
N GLN A 209 5.27 -12.16 8.02
CA GLN A 209 4.00 -11.86 8.72
C GLN A 209 3.24 -10.64 8.15
N TYR A 210 3.89 -9.80 7.35
CA TYR A 210 3.30 -8.63 6.72
C TYR A 210 3.20 -8.72 5.19
N ASP A 211 3.63 -9.82 4.58
CA ASP A 211 3.60 -10.01 3.12
C ASP A 211 2.18 -9.79 2.56
N ASN A 212 1.17 -10.26 3.30
CA ASN A 212 -0.25 -10.10 2.96
C ASN A 212 -0.74 -8.65 2.90
N LEU A 213 -0.01 -7.65 3.42
CA LEU A 213 -0.31 -6.23 3.15
C LEU A 213 -0.26 -5.91 1.65
N LEU A 214 0.57 -6.64 0.90
CA LEU A 214 0.71 -6.50 -0.54
C LEU A 214 -0.29 -7.36 -1.34
N PHE A 215 -1.24 -8.06 -0.72
CA PHE A 215 -2.19 -8.96 -1.39
C PHE A 215 -2.89 -8.30 -2.59
N TYR A 216 -3.60 -7.20 -2.38
CA TYR A 216 -4.26 -6.47 -3.48
C TYR A 216 -3.25 -5.78 -4.41
N TYR A 217 -2.08 -5.39 -3.90
CA TYR A 217 -1.07 -4.72 -4.69
C TYR A 217 -0.45 -5.65 -5.74
N LYS A 218 -0.04 -6.84 -5.30
CA LYS A 218 0.47 -7.93 -6.13
C LYS A 218 -0.59 -8.37 -7.15
N HIS A 219 -1.84 -8.56 -6.73
CA HIS A 219 -2.95 -8.89 -7.64
C HIS A 219 -3.07 -7.89 -8.79
N LEU A 220 -3.09 -6.59 -8.46
CA LEU A 220 -3.20 -5.52 -9.45
C LEU A 220 -1.97 -5.43 -10.34
N TYR A 221 -0.77 -5.61 -9.77
CA TYR A 221 0.47 -5.66 -10.53
C TYR A 221 0.42 -6.78 -11.58
N ASP A 222 0.12 -8.01 -11.17
CA ASP A 222 0.09 -9.17 -12.07
C ASP A 222 -1.02 -9.03 -13.12
N LEU A 223 -2.20 -8.52 -12.74
CA LEU A 223 -3.29 -8.24 -13.68
C LEU A 223 -2.90 -7.23 -14.76
N ILE A 224 -2.07 -6.25 -14.39
CA ILE A 224 -1.54 -5.27 -15.35
C ILE A 224 -0.55 -5.94 -16.29
N GLN A 225 0.38 -6.75 -15.77
CA GLN A 225 1.32 -7.51 -16.61
C GLN A 225 0.56 -8.39 -17.61
N TYR A 226 -0.51 -9.06 -17.17
CA TYR A 226 -1.39 -9.86 -18.02
C TYR A 226 -2.03 -9.04 -19.16
N SER A 227 -2.64 -7.90 -18.83
CA SER A 227 -3.28 -7.03 -19.81
C SER A 227 -2.29 -6.52 -20.87
N TYR A 228 -1.05 -6.22 -20.47
CA TYR A 228 0.03 -5.85 -21.38
C TYR A 228 0.46 -7.01 -22.29
N ARG A 229 0.67 -8.22 -21.74
CA ARG A 229 1.02 -9.42 -22.54
C ARG A 229 -0.05 -9.78 -23.57
N LYS A 230 -1.33 -9.66 -23.23
CA LYS A 230 -2.45 -9.84 -24.17
C LYS A 230 -2.52 -8.75 -25.24
N GLY A 231 -1.79 -7.65 -25.04
CA GLY A 231 -1.71 -6.56 -25.99
C GLY A 231 -2.98 -5.71 -26.07
N GLU A 232 -3.78 -5.70 -25.00
CA GLU A 232 -4.88 -4.72 -24.80
C GLU A 232 -4.36 -3.27 -24.77
N HIS A 233 -3.04 -3.12 -24.74
CA HIS A 233 -2.30 -1.87 -24.73
C HIS A 233 -1.26 -1.77 -25.87
N LYS A 234 -1.37 -2.57 -26.96
CA LYS A 234 -0.43 -2.54 -28.11
C LYS A 234 -0.20 -1.14 -28.71
N ASP A 235 -1.21 -0.27 -28.66
CA ASP A 235 -1.10 1.12 -29.15
C ASP A 235 -0.53 2.10 -28.10
N ARG A 236 -0.49 1.69 -26.82
CA ARG A 236 0.10 2.47 -25.73
C ARG A 236 1.58 2.12 -25.65
N ARG A 237 2.38 2.85 -26.42
CA ARG A 237 3.85 2.79 -26.28
C ARG A 237 4.23 3.14 -24.85
N PHE A 238 5.04 2.30 -24.24
CA PHE A 238 5.78 2.65 -23.03
C PHE A 238 6.63 3.87 -23.39
N CYS A 239 6.20 5.08 -23.03
CA CYS A 239 7.08 6.22 -23.20
C CYS A 239 8.23 6.08 -22.20
N TRP A 240 9.39 6.67 -22.50
CA TRP A 240 10.60 6.74 -21.66
C TRP A 240 10.37 7.12 -20.18
N ARG A 241 9.15 7.55 -19.84
CA ARG A 241 8.69 8.02 -18.54
C ARG A 241 8.18 6.92 -17.61
N HIS A 242 8.19 5.67 -18.04
CA HIS A 242 7.95 4.52 -17.17
C HIS A 242 9.27 3.75 -16.98
N LYS A 243 9.45 3.03 -15.85
CA LYS A 243 10.68 2.29 -15.55
C LYS A 243 11.03 1.34 -16.71
N ALA A 244 12.23 1.47 -17.29
CA ALA A 244 12.70 0.55 -18.32
C ALA A 244 12.51 -0.91 -17.85
N ASN A 245 11.96 -1.76 -18.72
CA ASN A 245 11.65 -3.18 -18.44
C ASN A 245 10.61 -3.43 -17.33
N TYR A 246 9.68 -2.49 -17.09
CA TYR A 246 8.57 -2.71 -16.15
C TYR A 246 7.60 -3.80 -16.62
N ILE A 247 7.32 -3.84 -17.94
CA ILE A 247 6.62 -4.97 -18.55
C ILE A 247 7.70 -6.02 -18.80
N LYS A 248 7.53 -7.19 -18.19
CA LYS A 248 8.40 -8.34 -18.45
C LYS A 248 7.89 -9.07 -19.69
N ASP A 249 8.27 -8.55 -20.85
CA ASP A 249 8.20 -9.26 -22.11
C ASP A 249 9.34 -10.29 -22.09
N GLU A 250 8.97 -11.57 -22.02
CA GLU A 250 9.84 -12.76 -21.87
C GLU A 250 10.30 -13.09 -20.43
#